data_AF-A0AAN6GL65-F1
#
_entry.id   AF-A0AAN6GL65-F1
#
_cell.length_a   1.000
_cell.length_b   1.000
_cell.length_c   1.000
_cell.angle_alpha   90.00
_cell.angle_beta   90.00
_cell.angle_gamma   90.00
#
_symmetry.space_group_name_H-M   'P 1'
#
loop_
_entity.id
_entity.type
_entity.pdbx_description
1 polymer ?
#
loop_
_entity_poly.entity_id
_entity_poly.type
_entity_poly.pdbx_seq_one_letter_code
_entity_poly.pdbx_strand_id
1 'polypeptide(L)' 'MRGAGAKSYTNAELDILLDHVEKIRPIGGNHWDKVTAAYLTECHKVGGLPHRDMDSLRRKYTALVNAKKPT' A
#
# COMPACT_ATOMS: atom_id res chain seq x y z
N MET A 1 23.47 12.66 -10.89
CA MET A 1 22.64 11.44 -10.74
C MET A 1 21.54 11.77 -9.72
N ARG A 2 20.33 12.11 -10.19
CA ARG A 2 19.20 12.42 -9.30
C ARG A 2 18.62 11.09 -8.82
N GLY A 3 18.36 11.03 -7.52
CA GLY A 3 18.17 9.81 -6.74
C GLY A 3 17.17 8.83 -7.33
N ALA A 4 17.32 7.58 -6.93
CA ALA A 4 16.28 6.55 -6.97
C ALA A 4 15.05 7.06 -6.20
N GLY A 5 14.30 7.97 -6.83
CA GLY A 5 13.09 8.55 -6.29
C GLY A 5 12.10 7.41 -6.15
N ALA A 6 11.61 7.23 -4.93
CA ALA A 6 10.55 6.31 -4.57
C ALA A 6 9.62 6.06 -5.76
N LYS A 7 9.65 4.86 -6.35
CA LYS A 7 8.72 4.47 -7.41
C LYS A 7 7.33 4.89 -6.96
N SER A 8 6.77 5.90 -7.63
CA SER A 8 5.43 6.39 -7.32
C SER A 8 4.49 5.19 -7.36
N TYR A 9 3.68 5.03 -6.30
CA TYR A 9 2.65 4.01 -6.29
C TYR A 9 1.78 4.19 -7.53
N THR A 10 1.68 3.13 -8.33
CA THR A 10 0.78 3.14 -9.49
C THR A 10 -0.68 3.10 -9.03
N ASN A 11 -1.61 3.55 -9.87
CA ASN A 11 -3.03 3.52 -9.53
C ASN A 11 -3.51 2.09 -9.22
N ALA A 12 -2.95 1.08 -9.90
CA ALA A 12 -3.22 -0.33 -9.60
C ALA A 12 -2.72 -0.73 -8.20
N GLU A 13 -1.52 -0.32 -7.79
CA GLU A 13 -1.05 -0.57 -6.41
C GLU A 13 -1.95 0.08 -5.37
N LEU A 14 -2.44 1.29 -5.66
CA LEU A 14 -3.33 2.02 -4.75
C LEU A 14 -4.70 1.36 -4.64
N ASP A 15 -5.24 0.87 -5.75
CA ASP A 15 -6.52 0.17 -5.80
C ASP A 15 -6.45 -1.14 -4.99
N ILE A 16 -5.42 -1.95 -5.23
CA ILE A 16 -5.17 -3.19 -4.45
C ILE A 16 -4.98 -2.88 -2.96
N LEU A 17 -4.21 -1.85 -2.64
CA LEU A 17 -3.98 -1.44 -1.25
C LEU A 17 -5.30 -1.01 -0.58
N LEU A 18 -6.10 -0.17 -1.24
CA LEU A 18 -7.36 0.33 -0.70
C LEU A 18 -8.38 -0.81 -0.55
N ASP A 19 -8.53 -1.66 -1.57
CA ASP A 19 -9.41 -2.84 -1.53
C ASP A 19 -9.05 -3.76 -0.36
N HIS A 20 -7.76 -4.07 -0.18
CA HIS A 20 -7.32 -4.93 0.91
C HIS A 20 -7.45 -4.26 2.27
N VAL A 21 -7.20 -2.95 2.38
CA VAL A 21 -7.38 -2.20 3.62
C VAL A 21 -8.87 -2.09 3.97
N GLU A 22 -9.77 -1.94 2.99
CA GLU A 22 -11.22 -1.95 3.20
C GLU A 22 -11.75 -3.33 3.61
N LYS A 23 -11.22 -4.41 3.00
CA LYS A 23 -11.56 -5.80 3.35
C LYS A 23 -11.06 -6.22 4.72
N ILE A 24 -9.80 -5.89 5.03
CA ILE A 24 -9.15 -6.31 6.29
C ILE A 24 -9.55 -5.39 7.44
N ARG A 25 -9.89 -4.11 7.16
CA ARG A 25 -10.04 -3.02 8.13
C ARG A 25 -8.95 -3.11 9.19
N PRO A 26 -7.70 -2.73 8.90
CA PRO A 26 -6.63 -2.79 9.86
C PRO A 26 -6.87 -1.76 10.99
N ILE A 27 -7.62 -2.17 12.02
CA ILE A 27 -7.82 -1.41 13.25
C ILE A 27 -6.56 -1.64 14.11
N GLY A 28 -5.49 -0.90 13.81
CA GLY A 28 -4.22 -0.96 14.56
C GLY A 28 -3.07 -1.65 13.84
N GLY A 29 -1.92 -1.78 14.54
CA GLY A 29 -0.64 -2.19 13.95
C GLY A 29 -0.57 -3.65 13.50
N ASN A 30 -1.31 -4.56 14.14
CA ASN A 30 -1.17 -6.00 13.92
C ASN A 30 -1.79 -6.50 12.59
N HIS A 31 -2.65 -5.70 11.96
CA HIS A 31 -3.37 -6.10 10.76
C HIS A 31 -2.67 -5.70 9.44
N TRP A 32 -1.65 -4.84 9.51
CA TRP A 32 -0.86 -4.43 8.35
C TRP A 32 -0.02 -5.57 7.78
N ASP A 33 0.35 -6.55 8.61
CA ASP A 33 0.97 -7.80 8.16
C ASP A 33 0.09 -8.54 7.14
N LYS A 34 -1.21 -8.67 7.43
CA LYS A 34 -2.17 -9.30 6.52
C LYS A 34 -2.31 -8.52 5.21
N VAL A 35 -2.35 -7.19 5.28
CA VAL A 35 -2.40 -6.33 4.08
C VAL A 35 -1.13 -6.52 3.24
N THR A 36 0.03 -6.60 3.89
CA THR A 36 1.32 -6.81 3.22
C THR A 36 1.39 -8.18 2.58
N ALA A 37 1.00 -9.25 3.27
CA ALA A 37 0.96 -10.60 2.73
C ALA A 37 0.01 -10.72 1.52
N ALA A 38 -1.16 -10.09 1.60
CA ALA A 38 -2.12 -10.05 0.50
C ALA A 38 -1.57 -9.24 -0.69
N TYR A 39 -0.96 -8.08 -0.44
CA TYR A 39 -0.30 -7.27 -1.48
C TYR A 39 0.83 -8.03 -2.17
N LEU A 40 1.70 -8.72 -1.42
CA LEU A 40 2.76 -9.55 -2.00
C LEU A 40 2.17 -10.67 -2.86
N THR A 41 1.13 -11.34 -2.39
CA THR A 41 0.42 -12.38 -3.15
C THR A 41 -0.13 -11.83 -4.47
N GLU A 42 -0.70 -10.62 -4.45
CA GLU A 42 -1.20 -9.97 -5.67
C GLU A 42 -0.06 -9.51 -6.59
N CYS A 43 1.09 -9.07 -6.03
CA CYS A 43 2.30 -8.77 -6.82
C CYS A 43 2.80 -10.01 -7.57
N HIS A 44 2.79 -11.17 -6.91
CA HIS A 44 3.15 -12.44 -7.53
C HIS A 44 2.19 -12.86 -8.65
N LYS A 45 0.89 -12.57 -8.50
CA LYS A 45 -0.12 -12.89 -9.52
C LYS A 45 -0.09 -11.94 -10.72
N VAL A 46 0.03 -10.64 -10.47
CA VAL A 46 0.02 -9.61 -11.52
C VAL A 46 1.33 -9.61 -12.31
N GLY A 47 2.45 -9.87 -11.63
CA GLY A 47 3.78 -9.85 -12.24
C GLY A 47 4.23 -8.44 -12.62
N GLY A 48 5.29 -7.94 -11.97
CA GLY A 48 5.86 -6.61 -12.27
C GLY A 48 5.54 -5.52 -11.26
N LEU A 49 4.79 -5.83 -10.19
CA LEU A 49 4.64 -4.94 -9.05
C LEU A 49 5.87 -5.05 -8.11
N PRO A 50 6.37 -3.92 -7.57
CA PRO A 50 7.50 -3.94 -6.64
C PRO A 50 7.06 -4.49 -5.28
N HIS A 51 7.90 -5.32 -4.64
CA HIS A 51 7.69 -5.67 -3.24
C HIS A 51 7.78 -4.41 -2.37
N ARG A 52 6.76 -4.20 -1.53
CA ARG A 52 6.68 -3.06 -0.60
C ARG A 52 6.63 -3.58 0.82
N ASP A 53 7.35 -2.90 1.71
CA ASP A 53 7.29 -3.15 3.13
C ASP A 53 5.98 -2.66 3.76
N MET A 54 5.61 -3.30 4.87
CA MET A 54 4.45 -2.93 5.70
C MET A 54 4.43 -1.43 6.03
N ASP A 55 5.57 -0.88 6.45
CA ASP A 55 5.69 0.53 6.85
C ASP A 55 5.45 1.48 5.65
N SER A 56 5.91 1.10 4.46
CA SER A 56 5.67 1.87 3.23
C SER A 56 4.19 1.90 2.86
N LEU A 57 3.51 0.74 2.91
CA LEU A 57 2.07 0.63 2.64
C LEU A 57 1.25 1.42 3.66
N ARG A 58 1.61 1.31 4.94
CA ARG A 58 0.96 2.06 6.03
C ARG A 58 1.10 3.56 5.85
N ARG A 59 2.33 4.04 5.64
CA ARG A 59 2.59 5.48 5.40
C ARG A 59 1.82 5.98 4.18
N LYS A 60 1.77 5.21 3.09
CA LYS A 60 1.05 5.60 1.87
C LYS A 60 -0.45 5.71 2.13
N TYR A 61 -1.05 4.74 2.81
CA TYR A 61 -2.47 4.80 3.19
C TYR A 61 -2.77 5.97 4.13
N THR A 62 -1.94 6.18 5.17
CA THR A 62 -2.09 7.33 6.05
C THR A 62 -2.01 8.65 5.28
N ALA A 63 -1.10 8.77 4.32
CA ALA A 63 -1.02 9.94 3.45
C ALA A 63 -2.28 10.10 2.58
N LEU A 64 -2.86 9.02 2.05
CA LEU A 64 -4.12 9.06 1.30
C LEU A 64 -5.31 9.50 2.16
N VAL A 65 -5.42 8.98 3.37
CA VAL A 65 -6.49 9.35 4.32
C VAL A 65 -6.35 10.81 4.74
N ASN A 66 -5.13 11.28 5.02
CA ASN A 66 -4.88 12.68 5.35
C ASN A 66 -5.13 13.59 4.13
N ALA A 67 -4.71 13.20 2.93
CA ALA A 67 -4.99 13.97 1.71
C ALA A 67 -6.49 14.05 1.39
N LYS A 68 -7.26 13.01 1.73
CA LYS A 68 -8.73 12.98 1.56
C LYS A 68 -9.48 13.76 2.65
N LYS A 69 -8.80 14.18 3.72
CA LYS A 69 -9.29 15.25 4.61
C LYS A 69 -8.68 16.59 4.15
N PRO A 70 -9.23 17.27 3.13
CA PRO A 70 -9.01 18.70 3.08
C PRO A 70 -9.74 19.29 4.29
N THR A 71 -8.98 20.01 5.12
CA THR A 71 -9.49 21.02 6.05
C THR A 71 -10.53 21.92 5.40
#